data_AF-A0A914WLR8-F1
#
_entry.id   AF-A0A914WLR8-F1
#
_cell.length_a   1.000
_cell.length_b   1.000
_cell.length_c   1.000
_cell.angle_alpha   90.00
_cell.angle_beta   90.00
_cell.angle_gamma   90.00
#
_symmetry.space_group_name_H-M   'P 1'
#
loop_
_entity.id
_entity.type
_entity.pdbx_description
1 polymer ?
#
loop_
_entity_poly.entity_id
_entity_poly.type
_entity_poly.pdbx_seq_one_letter_code
_entity_poly.pdbx_strand_id
1 'polypeptide(L)'
;MKLVAIIFVVFALTIAPSYQDTVDPNAACGQEGVYYAQGCSGLVAALLRSDWKHTSAYRRGAAIGSNGRYRATPGTIVGFSGHVAVYIGHADDTCNCMFIDVPGPKKRARCLQSYGSQTVYKYYY
;
A
#
# COMPACT_ATOMS: atom_id res chain seq x y z
N MET A 1 -51.35 -3.45 -32.61
CA MET A 1 -49.87 -3.39 -32.61
C MET A 1 -49.44 -2.22 -31.74
N LYS A 2 -48.74 -2.49 -30.63
CA LYS A 2 -47.92 -1.51 -29.88
C LYS A 2 -46.92 -2.33 -29.06
N LEU A 3 -45.70 -2.47 -29.59
CA LEU A 3 -44.56 -3.05 -28.87
C LEU A 3 -44.07 -1.98 -27.87
N VAL A 4 -44.10 -2.29 -26.58
CA VAL A 4 -43.43 -1.48 -25.56
C VAL A 4 -42.02 -2.03 -25.40
N ALA A 5 -41.03 -1.27 -25.88
CA ALA A 5 -39.63 -1.58 -25.65
C ALA A 5 -39.30 -1.26 -24.18
N ILE A 6 -39.14 -2.30 -23.37
CA ILE A 6 -38.63 -2.18 -22.00
C ILE A 6 -37.11 -1.97 -22.11
N ILE A 7 -36.68 -0.74 -21.90
CA ILE A 7 -35.25 -0.39 -21.79
C ILE A 7 -34.76 -0.96 -20.46
N PHE A 8 -34.03 -2.06 -20.51
CA PHE A 8 -33.24 -2.56 -19.39
C PHE A 8 -32.07 -1.58 -19.15
N VAL A 9 -32.26 -0.61 -18.25
CA VAL A 9 -31.14 0.14 -17.68
C VAL A 9 -30.44 -0.79 -16.71
N VAL A 10 -29.44 -1.52 -17.20
CA VAL A 10 -28.49 -2.24 -16.35
C VAL A 10 -27.63 -1.17 -15.68
N PHE A 11 -28.07 -0.71 -14.51
CA PHE A 11 -27.21 0.05 -13.61
C PHE A 11 -26.18 -0.94 -13.07
N ALA A 12 -25.06 -1.07 -13.78
CA ALA A 12 -23.87 -1.72 -13.26
C ALA A 12 -23.37 -0.86 -12.10
N LEU A 13 -23.95 -1.10 -10.92
CA LEU A 13 -23.34 -0.74 -9.66
C LEU A 13 -22.04 -1.56 -9.64
N THR A 14 -20.96 -0.99 -10.16
CA THR A 14 -19.61 -1.47 -9.90
C THR A 14 -19.42 -1.30 -8.42
N ILE A 15 -19.83 -2.33 -7.67
CA ILE A 15 -19.39 -2.57 -6.31
C ILE A 15 -17.88 -2.67 -6.49
N ALA A 16 -17.18 -1.57 -6.23
CA ALA A 16 -15.74 -1.62 -6.06
C ALA A 16 -15.52 -2.77 -5.06
N PRO A 17 -14.75 -3.81 -5.42
CA PRO A 17 -14.58 -4.97 -4.56
C PRO A 17 -14.29 -4.43 -3.17
N SER A 18 -15.11 -4.85 -2.20
CA SER A 18 -14.91 -4.47 -0.81
C SER A 18 -13.44 -4.74 -0.50
N TYR A 19 -12.79 -3.67 -0.05
CA TYR A 19 -11.36 -3.46 0.25
C TYR A 19 -10.73 -4.47 1.24
N GLN A 20 -11.32 -5.66 1.41
CA GLN A 20 -11.17 -6.57 2.54
C GLN A 20 -10.46 -7.89 2.24
N ASP A 21 -10.12 -8.20 0.99
CA ASP A 21 -9.31 -9.39 0.70
C ASP A 21 -7.82 -9.06 0.81
N THR A 22 -7.31 -9.27 2.03
CA THR A 22 -5.90 -9.60 2.36
C THR A 22 -4.88 -8.98 1.42
N VAL A 23 -4.40 -7.79 1.76
CA VAL A 23 -3.18 -7.26 1.14
C VAL A 23 -2.01 -8.09 1.66
N ASP A 24 -1.77 -9.26 1.05
CA ASP A 24 -0.45 -9.86 1.07
C ASP A 24 0.49 -8.81 0.48
N PRO A 25 1.49 -8.31 1.24
CA PRO A 25 2.45 -7.35 0.72
C PRO A 25 3.04 -7.86 -0.61
N ASN A 26 3.39 -9.13 -0.73
CA ASN A 26 3.94 -9.68 -1.96
C ASN A 26 2.94 -9.62 -3.14
N ALA A 27 1.64 -9.72 -2.87
CA ALA A 27 0.59 -9.52 -3.88
C ALA A 27 0.35 -8.03 -4.21
N ALA A 28 0.57 -7.11 -3.26
CA ALA A 28 0.31 -5.67 -3.42
C ALA A 28 1.16 -5.03 -4.53
N CYS A 29 2.36 -5.55 -4.79
CA CYS A 29 3.19 -5.09 -5.90
C CYS A 29 2.73 -5.54 -7.29
N GLY A 30 1.78 -6.49 -7.35
CA GLY A 30 1.27 -7.06 -8.60
C GLY A 30 -0.22 -6.84 -8.84
N GLN A 31 -1.00 -6.34 -7.87
CA GLN A 31 -2.43 -6.14 -8.07
C GLN A 31 -2.70 -5.04 -9.12
N GLU A 32 -3.18 -5.46 -10.28
CA GLU A 32 -3.79 -4.58 -11.27
C GLU A 32 -5.12 -4.05 -10.74
N GLY A 33 -5.35 -2.75 -10.90
CA GLY A 33 -6.64 -2.11 -10.58
C GLY A 33 -6.79 -1.53 -9.17
N VAL A 34 -5.86 -1.74 -8.23
CA VAL A 34 -5.96 -1.13 -6.88
C VAL A 34 -5.22 0.21 -6.81
N TYR A 35 -5.97 1.27 -6.57
CA TYR A 35 -5.46 2.64 -6.41
C TYR A 35 -5.77 3.16 -5.01
N TYR A 36 -4.76 3.70 -4.34
CA TYR A 36 -4.91 4.21 -2.98
C TYR A 36 -5.20 5.70 -3.02
N ALA A 37 -6.46 6.09 -2.78
CA ALA A 37 -6.87 7.49 -2.82
C ALA A 37 -6.05 8.38 -1.86
N GLN A 38 -5.64 7.83 -0.71
CA GLN A 38 -4.82 8.49 0.31
C GLN A 38 -3.32 8.14 0.22
N GLY A 39 -2.87 7.57 -0.89
CA GLY A 39 -1.46 7.24 -1.09
C GLY A 39 -0.96 6.21 -0.08
N CYS A 40 0.25 6.43 0.43
CA CYS A 40 0.93 5.49 1.32
C CYS A 40 0.19 5.28 2.66
N SER A 41 -0.46 6.31 3.19
CA SER A 41 -1.35 6.19 4.35
C SER A 41 -2.53 5.24 4.08
N GLY A 42 -3.08 5.29 2.88
CA GLY A 42 -4.18 4.39 2.46
C GLY A 42 -3.73 2.93 2.32
N LEU A 43 -2.50 2.68 1.88
CA LEU A 43 -1.92 1.33 1.85
C LEU A 43 -1.76 0.77 3.26
N VAL A 44 -1.15 1.54 4.17
CA VAL A 44 -0.91 1.05 5.54
C VAL A 44 -2.24 0.84 6.27
N ALA A 45 -3.22 1.73 6.09
CA ALA A 45 -4.57 1.55 6.64
C ALA A 45 -5.22 0.23 6.20
N ALA A 46 -5.03 -0.15 4.92
CA ALA A 46 -5.52 -1.42 4.38
C ALA A 46 -4.94 -2.62 5.13
N LEU A 47 -3.62 -2.60 5.30
CA LEU A 47 -2.85 -3.66 5.94
C LEU A 47 -3.19 -3.79 7.43
N LEU A 48 -3.37 -2.65 8.11
CA LEU A 48 -3.71 -2.60 9.53
C LEU A 48 -5.20 -2.79 9.81
N ARG A 49 -6.04 -2.87 8.77
CA ARG A 49 -7.51 -2.88 8.87
C ARG A 49 -8.03 -1.71 9.71
N SER A 50 -7.45 -0.53 9.52
CA SER A 50 -7.75 0.70 10.27
C SER A 50 -8.24 1.83 9.36
N ASP A 51 -8.82 2.90 9.93
CA ASP A 51 -9.04 4.14 9.18
C ASP A 51 -7.69 4.82 8.92
N TRP A 52 -7.50 5.33 7.69
CA TRP A 52 -6.31 6.09 7.31
C TRP A 52 -6.11 7.35 8.15
N LYS A 53 -7.18 7.91 8.75
CA LYS A 53 -7.07 9.05 9.65
C LYS A 53 -6.16 8.77 10.86
N HIS A 54 -6.06 7.50 11.26
CA HIS A 54 -5.19 7.07 12.35
C HIS A 54 -3.72 6.99 11.96
N THR A 55 -3.34 7.15 10.67
CA THR A 55 -1.93 7.15 10.26
C THR A 55 -1.15 8.36 10.78
N SER A 56 -1.86 9.43 11.14
CA SER A 56 -1.30 10.59 11.84
C SER A 56 -0.78 10.26 13.25
N ALA A 57 -1.23 9.15 13.86
CA ALA A 57 -0.77 8.69 15.16
C ALA A 57 0.56 7.93 15.12
N TYR A 58 1.12 7.71 13.93
CA TYR A 58 2.34 6.92 13.80
C TYR A 58 3.53 7.60 14.48
N ARG A 59 4.08 6.91 15.48
CA ARG A 59 5.25 7.36 16.23
C ARG A 59 6.51 6.82 15.59
N ARG A 60 7.42 7.72 15.21
CA ARG A 60 8.73 7.35 14.69
C ARG A 60 9.53 6.59 15.76
N GLY A 61 10.02 5.42 15.39
CA GLY A 61 10.89 4.56 16.19
C GLY A 61 12.35 4.61 15.74
N ALA A 62 13.05 3.51 16.01
CA ALA A 62 14.46 3.35 15.64
C ALA A 62 14.67 3.37 14.11
N ALA A 63 15.83 3.87 13.68
CA ALA A 63 16.28 3.74 12.30
C ALA A 63 16.49 2.26 11.95
N ILE A 64 16.11 1.88 10.73
CA ILE A 64 16.35 0.54 10.18
C ILE A 64 17.52 0.54 9.19
N GLY A 65 17.93 1.71 8.70
CA GLY A 65 19.08 1.88 7.82
C GLY A 65 18.80 2.80 6.63
N SER A 66 19.71 2.76 5.66
CA SER A 66 19.71 3.58 4.44
C SER A 66 20.54 2.90 3.35
N ASN A 67 20.44 3.40 2.11
CA ASN A 67 21.30 3.02 1.00
C ASN A 67 21.37 1.51 0.72
N GLY A 68 20.20 0.87 0.64
CA GLY A 68 20.10 -0.57 0.37
C GLY A 68 20.42 -1.48 1.56
N ARG A 69 20.84 -0.91 2.70
CA ARG A 69 21.18 -1.64 3.91
C ARG A 69 20.12 -1.39 4.97
N TYR A 70 19.16 -2.31 5.08
CA TYR A 70 18.02 -2.17 5.97
C TYR A 70 17.86 -3.40 6.86
N ARG A 71 17.55 -3.20 8.14
CA ARG A 71 17.34 -4.26 9.12
C ARG A 71 16.05 -4.06 9.91
N ALA A 72 15.02 -4.80 9.54
CA ALA A 72 13.75 -4.89 10.25
C ALA A 72 13.12 -6.27 10.02
N THR A 73 12.02 -6.55 10.71
CA THR A 73 11.21 -7.74 10.45
C THR A 73 10.33 -7.46 9.23
N PRO A 74 10.21 -8.37 8.25
CA PRO A 74 9.20 -8.26 7.20
C PRO A 74 7.79 -7.98 7.76
N GLY A 75 7.01 -7.16 7.07
CA GLY A 75 5.73 -6.62 7.54
C GLY A 75 5.84 -5.38 8.43
N THR A 76 7.05 -4.95 8.83
CA THR A 76 7.21 -3.74 9.65
C THR A 76 6.79 -2.50 8.87
N ILE A 77 5.99 -1.62 9.48
CA ILE A 77 5.70 -0.29 8.94
C ILE A 77 6.92 0.60 9.13
N VAL A 78 7.38 1.18 8.04
CA VAL A 78 8.62 1.96 7.97
C VAL A 78 8.41 3.22 7.16
N GLY A 79 9.32 4.18 7.25
CA GLY A 79 9.21 5.39 6.46
C GLY A 79 10.17 6.50 6.84
N PHE A 80 9.84 7.70 6.40
CA PHE A 80 10.54 8.95 6.71
C PHE A 80 9.51 10.08 6.74
N SER A 81 9.97 11.32 6.94
CA SER A 81 9.05 12.46 7.02
C SER A 81 8.19 12.56 5.75
N GLY A 82 6.87 12.49 5.89
CA GLY A 82 5.91 12.58 4.78
C GLY A 82 5.69 11.29 3.99
N HIS A 83 6.31 10.17 4.38
CA HIS A 83 6.17 8.92 3.63
C HIS A 83 6.19 7.68 4.52
N VAL A 84 5.31 6.73 4.23
CA VAL A 84 5.29 5.41 4.89
C VAL A 84 5.28 4.30 3.86
N ALA A 85 5.77 3.14 4.27
CA ALA A 85 5.91 1.97 3.46
C ALA A 85 5.86 0.73 4.36
N VAL A 86 5.79 -0.44 3.74
CA VAL A 86 5.91 -1.72 4.42
C VAL A 86 7.23 -2.33 4.00
N TYR A 87 8.06 -2.66 4.98
CA TYR A 87 9.29 -3.40 4.74
C TYR A 87 8.95 -4.87 4.55
N ILE A 88 9.31 -5.46 3.42
CA ILE A 88 9.01 -6.87 3.10
C ILE A 88 10.23 -7.79 3.25
N GLY A 89 11.38 -7.24 3.68
CA GLY A 89 12.65 -7.99 3.67
C GLY A 89 13.29 -7.99 2.29
N HIS A 90 14.44 -8.63 2.13
CA HIS A 90 14.83 -9.09 0.80
C HIS A 90 13.84 -10.19 0.45
N ALA A 91 12.88 -9.90 -0.43
CA ALA A 91 12.22 -10.99 -1.12
C ALA A 91 13.32 -11.74 -1.87
N ASP A 92 13.30 -13.05 -1.70
CA ASP A 92 14.02 -14.06 -2.47
C ASP A 92 14.11 -13.72 -3.96
N ASP A 93 15.07 -14.33 -4.66
CA ASP A 93 15.62 -13.99 -6.00
C ASP A 93 14.61 -13.68 -7.14
N THR A 94 13.31 -13.80 -6.89
CA THR A 94 12.21 -13.50 -7.81
C THR A 94 11.68 -12.07 -7.72
N CYS A 95 11.85 -11.38 -6.59
CA CYS A 95 11.37 -10.01 -6.41
C CYS A 95 12.45 -9.19 -5.72
N ASN A 96 13.37 -8.60 -6.48
CA ASN A 96 14.40 -7.71 -5.94
C ASN A 96 13.73 -6.44 -5.40
N CYS A 97 13.09 -6.52 -4.24
CA CYS A 97 12.17 -5.57 -3.66
C CYS A 97 12.30 -5.65 -2.13
N MET A 98 12.42 -4.49 -1.49
CA MET A 98 12.56 -4.37 -0.03
C MET A 98 11.41 -3.63 0.63
N PHE A 99 10.69 -2.83 -0.17
CA PHE A 99 9.62 -1.97 0.31
C PHE A 99 8.43 -2.01 -0.64
N ILE A 100 7.26 -1.83 -0.03
CA ILE A 100 6.02 -1.56 -0.73
C ILE A 100 5.51 -0.23 -0.25
N ASP A 101 5.33 0.70 -1.18
CA ASP A 101 4.80 2.02 -0.90
C ASP A 101 3.79 2.43 -1.98
N VAL A 102 3.21 3.61 -1.79
CA VAL A 102 2.46 4.29 -2.83
C VAL A 102 3.12 5.65 -3.02
N PRO A 103 3.52 6.02 -4.26
CA PRO A 103 4.24 7.28 -4.51
C PRO A 103 3.39 8.54 -4.28
N GLY A 104 2.08 8.39 -4.16
CA GLY A 104 1.18 9.50 -3.85
C GLY A 104 -0.30 9.14 -3.95
N PRO A 105 -1.19 10.10 -3.67
CA PRO A 105 -2.63 9.93 -3.78
C PRO A 105 -3.07 9.43 -5.16
N LYS A 106 -4.06 8.53 -5.18
CA LYS A 106 -4.63 7.93 -6.40
C LYS A 106 -3.59 7.24 -7.29
N LYS A 107 -2.50 6.75 -6.69
CA LYS A 107 -1.51 5.91 -7.37
C LYS A 107 -1.63 4.47 -6.90
N ARG A 108 -1.03 3.57 -7.67
CA ARG A 108 -0.91 2.16 -7.32
C ARG A 108 0.22 1.97 -6.32
N ALA A 109 0.15 0.90 -5.54
CA ALA A 109 1.32 0.44 -4.81
C ALA A 109 2.42 0.05 -5.79
N ARG A 110 3.67 0.20 -5.37
CA ARG A 110 4.86 -0.19 -6.14
C ARG A 110 5.84 -0.89 -5.22
N CYS A 111 6.71 -1.65 -5.85
CA CYS A 111 7.85 -2.28 -5.22
C CYS A 111 9.10 -1.43 -5.39
N LEU A 112 9.89 -1.28 -4.32
CA LEU A 112 11.15 -0.55 -4.32
C LEU A 112 12.24 -1.34 -3.60
N GLN A 113 13.46 -1.27 -4.11
CA GLN A 113 14.65 -1.81 -3.44
C GLN A 113 15.20 -0.88 -2.37
N SER A 114 15.09 0.43 -2.58
CA SER A 114 15.74 1.41 -1.72
C SER A 114 15.15 2.80 -1.91
N TYR A 115 15.31 3.64 -0.89
CA TYR A 115 15.09 5.09 -0.96
C TYR A 115 16.41 5.87 -1.11
N GLY A 116 17.46 5.22 -1.62
CA GLY A 116 18.77 5.85 -1.79
C GLY A 116 19.39 6.21 -0.43
N SER A 117 19.95 7.42 -0.31
CA SER A 117 20.58 7.90 0.92
C SER A 117 19.60 8.23 2.05
N GLN A 118 18.30 8.18 1.81
CA GLN A 118 17.28 8.47 2.82
C GLN A 118 17.35 7.46 3.95
N THR A 119 17.47 7.95 5.19
CA THR A 119 17.35 7.10 6.39
C THR A 119 15.90 6.73 6.60
N VAL A 120 15.64 5.44 6.75
CA VAL A 120 14.33 4.85 6.97
C VAL A 120 14.20 4.46 8.44
N TYR A 121 13.03 4.75 9.02
CA TYR A 121 12.71 4.51 10.43
C TYR A 121 11.54 3.55 10.55
N LYS A 122 11.51 2.76 11.63
CA LYS A 122 10.29 2.06 12.03
C LYS A 122 9.23 3.07 12.46
N TYR A 123 7.97 2.73 12.26
CA TYR A 123 6.84 3.46 12.81
C TYR A 123 5.98 2.53 13.65
N TYR A 124 5.59 3.00 14.83
CA TYR A 124 4.67 2.34 15.74
C TYR A 124 3.29 2.99 15.63
N TYR A 125 2.24 2.20 15.75
CA TYR A 125 0.84 2.61 15.61
C TYR A 125 -0.01 2.02 16.72
#